data_AF-A0AAV9EJ37-F1
#
_entry.id   AF-A0AAV9EJ37-F1
#
_cell.length_a   1.000
_cell.length_b   1.000
_cell.length_c   1.000
_cell.angle_alpha   90.00
_cell.angle_beta   90.00
_cell.angle_gamma   90.00
#
_symmetry.space_group_name_H-M   'P 1'
#
loop_
_entity.id
_entity.type
_entity.pdbx_description
1 polymer ?
#
loop_
_entity_poly.entity_id
_entity_poly.type
_entity_poly.pdbx_seq_one_letter_code
_entity_poly.pdbx_strand_id
1 'polypeptide(L)'
;MEFPMRHLGLPLHLGRFLKAEWSPLIEKFTKCLEGWKGKLLSSVGRLVLLQAVLSNLPTFFLSIFKIPKGILQQLEEIRCRFLWSGPISDKRKVDMDNWDTMCNSKRSGGLGVLNL
;
A
#
# COMPACT_ATOMS: atom_id res chain seq x y z
N MET A 1 19.20 24.45 -18.48
CA MET A 1 17.78 24.11 -18.54
C MET A 1 17.49 23.18 -17.38
N GLU A 2 16.96 23.73 -16.29
CA GLU A 2 16.67 23.01 -15.05
C GLU A 2 15.31 22.35 -15.16
N PHE A 3 15.28 21.02 -15.04
CA PHE A 3 14.07 20.29 -14.72
C PHE A 3 14.39 19.34 -13.57
N PRO A 4 13.54 19.33 -12.54
CA PRO A 4 12.43 18.40 -12.65
C PRO A 4 11.10 19.06 -12.32
N MET A 5 10.17 19.09 -13.28
CA MET A 5 8.75 19.26 -12.94
C MET A 5 8.39 18.10 -12.01
N ARG A 6 8.05 18.42 -10.77
CA ARG A 6 7.50 17.44 -9.85
C ARG A 6 6.01 17.38 -10.11
N HIS A 7 5.52 16.25 -10.59
CA HIS A 7 4.09 16.00 -10.65
C HIS A 7 3.70 15.08 -9.51
N LEU A 8 2.81 15.57 -8.64
CA LEU A 8 2.30 14.82 -7.48
C LEU A 8 3.38 14.33 -6.50
N GLY A 9 4.53 15.03 -6.45
CA GLY A 9 5.65 14.72 -5.56
C GLY A 9 6.72 13.81 -6.17
N LEU A 10 6.53 13.35 -7.41
CA LEU A 10 7.51 12.55 -8.15
C LEU A 10 8.20 13.40 -9.22
N PRO A 11 9.52 13.26 -9.42
CA PRO A 11 10.23 13.91 -10.52
C PRO A 11 9.75 13.35 -11.87
N LEU A 12 9.17 14.19 -12.73
CA LEU A 12 8.86 13.81 -14.11
C LEU A 12 10.17 13.79 -14.91
N HIS A 13 10.79 12.62 -15.03
CA HIS A 13 11.86 12.39 -16.00
C HIS A 13 11.53 11.15 -16.86
N LEU A 14 11.95 11.16 -18.13
CA LEU A 14 11.67 10.12 -19.14
C LEU A 14 12.47 8.82 -18.95
N GLY A 15 12.88 8.48 -17.73
CA GLY A 15 13.74 7.33 -17.42
C GLY A 15 13.14 6.35 -16.42
N ARG A 16 13.87 5.27 -16.11
CA ARG A 16 13.52 4.41 -14.99
C ARG A 16 13.77 5.16 -13.69
N PHE A 17 12.73 5.31 -12.88
CA PHE A 17 12.85 5.86 -11.53
C PHE A 17 13.83 5.03 -10.70
N LEU A 18 14.79 5.70 -10.08
CA LEU A 18 15.66 5.12 -9.06
C LEU A 18 14.83 4.73 -7.84
N LYS A 19 15.29 3.72 -7.09
CA LYS A 19 14.59 3.25 -5.87
C LYS A 19 14.28 4.40 -4.89
N ALA A 20 15.19 5.38 -4.80
CA ALA A 20 15.05 6.57 -3.96
C ALA A 20 13.93 7.54 -4.40
N GLU A 21 13.56 7.54 -5.68
CA GLU A 21 12.49 8.41 -6.19
C GLU A 21 11.10 7.87 -5.87
N TRP A 22 11.00 6.60 -5.44
CA TRP A 22 9.77 6.00 -4.93
C TRP A 22 9.54 6.26 -3.43
N SER A 23 10.54 6.77 -2.71
CA SER A 23 10.43 7.07 -1.28
C SER A 23 9.24 8.00 -0.94
N PRO A 24 8.95 9.07 -1.71
CA PRO A 24 7.79 9.92 -1.44
C PRO A 24 6.46 9.17 -1.52
N LEU A 25 6.35 8.19 -2.43
CA LEU A 25 5.17 7.34 -2.56
C LEU A 25 5.01 6.46 -1.32
N ILE A 26 6.08 5.76 -0.94
CA ILE A 26 6.10 4.86 0.23
C ILE A 26 5.79 5.64 1.52
N GLU A 27 6.40 6.81 1.70
CA GLU A 27 6.14 7.68 2.84
C GLU A 27 4.69 8.17 2.88
N LYS A 28 4.13 8.56 1.73
CA LYS A 28 2.73 9.01 1.66
C LYS A 28 1.77 7.88 2.06
N PHE A 29 2.01 6.66 1.59
CA PHE A 29 1.25 5.48 1.99
C PHE A 29 1.35 5.22 3.49
N THR A 30 2.58 5.23 4.01
CA THR A 30 2.86 4.95 5.42
C THR A 30 2.19 5.98 6.32
N LYS A 31 2.35 7.27 6.04
CA LYS A 31 1.72 8.37 6.79
C LYS A 31 0.20 8.31 6.76
N CYS A 32 -0.39 7.99 5.60
CA CYS A 32 -1.84 7.80 5.52
C CYS A 32 -2.27 6.71 6.51
N LEU A 33 -1.70 5.51 6.43
CA LEU A 33 -2.08 4.37 7.25
C LEU A 33 -1.78 4.58 8.75
N GLU A 34 -0.65 5.20 9.09
CA GLU A 34 -0.30 5.56 10.47
C GLU A 34 -1.29 6.55 11.08
N GLY A 35 -1.73 7.56 10.32
CA GLY A 35 -2.77 8.49 10.76
C GLY A 35 -4.10 7.80 11.10
N TRP A 36 -4.39 6.65 10.48
CA TRP A 36 -5.57 5.83 10.81
C TRP A 36 -5.32 4.87 11.97
N LYS A 37 -4.09 4.40 12.18
CA LYS A 37 -3.73 3.52 13.30
C LYS A 37 -3.98 4.15 14.67
N GLY A 38 -3.88 5.48 14.78
CA GLY A 38 -4.23 6.22 16.00
C GLY A 38 -5.74 6.22 16.33
N LYS A 39 -6.60 5.86 15.36
CA LYS A 39 -8.03 5.64 15.58
C LYS A 39 -8.20 4.15 15.89
N LEU A 40 -8.80 3.81 17.03
CA LEU A 40 -9.02 2.43 17.48
C LEU A 40 -9.94 1.65 16.52
N LEU A 41 -9.41 1.21 15.39
CA LEU A 41 -10.18 0.54 14.34
C LEU A 41 -10.25 -0.97 14.59
N SER A 42 -11.45 -1.54 14.40
CA SER A 42 -11.63 -2.98 14.31
C SER A 42 -10.91 -3.56 13.09
N SER A 43 -10.68 -4.87 13.07
CA SER A 43 -10.04 -5.56 11.94
C SER A 43 -10.83 -5.37 10.63
N VAL A 44 -12.17 -5.35 10.71
CA VAL A 44 -13.05 -5.06 9.56
C VAL A 44 -12.91 -3.60 9.12
N GLY A 45 -12.87 -2.65 10.06
CA GLY A 45 -12.69 -1.24 9.73
C GLY A 45 -11.36 -0.97 9.03
N ARG A 46 -10.29 -1.64 9.46
CA ARG A 46 -8.98 -1.59 8.80
C ARG A 46 -9.04 -2.18 7.39
N LEU A 47 -9.71 -3.31 7.18
CA LEU A 47 -9.88 -3.89 5.85
C LEU A 47 -10.62 -2.94 4.89
N VAL A 48 -11.71 -2.32 5.35
CA VAL A 48 -12.47 -1.36 4.54
C VAL A 48 -11.63 -0.14 4.19
N LEU A 49 -10.89 0.41 5.16
CA LEU A 49 -9.99 1.54 4.92
C LEU A 49 -8.84 1.17 3.98
N LEU A 50 -8.29 -0.04 4.14
CA LEU A 50 -7.26 -0.59 3.28
C LEU A 50 -7.81 -0.63 1.83
N GLN A 51 -8.99 -1.20 1.61
CA GLN A 51 -9.64 -1.19 0.28
C GLN A 51 -9.89 0.24 -0.23
N ALA A 52 -10.46 1.15 0.58
CA ALA A 52 -10.80 2.50 0.13
C ALA A 52 -9.57 3.35 -0.24
N VAL A 53 -8.51 3.32 0.58
CA VAL A 53 -7.31 4.14 0.38
C VAL A 53 -6.39 3.53 -0.67
N LEU A 54 -6.24 2.21 -0.64
CA LEU A 54 -5.25 1.51 -1.44
C LEU A 54 -5.80 0.96 -2.75
N SER A 55 -7.11 1.02 -3.01
CA SER A 55 -7.61 0.86 -4.37
C SER A 55 -7.44 2.14 -5.19
N ASN A 56 -7.29 3.32 -4.59
CA ASN A 56 -7.19 4.58 -5.34
C ASN A 56 -5.74 5.04 -5.54
N LEU A 57 -4.92 5.07 -4.48
CA LEU A 57 -3.56 5.62 -4.59
C LEU A 57 -2.65 4.78 -5.51
N PRO A 58 -2.42 3.48 -5.26
CA PRO A 58 -1.49 2.71 -6.07
C PRO A 58 -2.05 2.42 -7.45
N THR A 59 -3.37 2.27 -7.63
CA THR A 59 -3.98 2.16 -8.97
C THR A 59 -3.72 3.39 -9.81
N PHE A 60 -3.81 4.59 -9.22
CA PHE A 60 -3.45 5.82 -9.91
C PHE A 60 -1.96 5.85 -10.30
N PHE A 61 -1.05 5.49 -9.38
CA PHE A 61 0.39 5.45 -9.70
C PHE A 61 0.76 4.35 -10.70
N LEU A 62 0.12 3.18 -10.62
CA LEU A 62 0.26 2.06 -11.56
C LEU A 62 -0.23 2.43 -12.97
N SER A 63 -1.26 3.29 -13.06
CA SER A 63 -1.78 3.76 -14.35
C SER A 63 -0.82 4.72 -15.07
N ILE A 64 0.05 5.42 -14.32
CA ILE A 64 0.93 6.47 -14.87
C ILE A 64 2.38 6.00 -14.97
N PHE A 65 2.80 5.10 -14.07
CA PHE A 65 4.19 4.65 -13.96
C PHE A 65 4.29 3.13 -13.93
N LYS A 66 5.29 2.59 -14.64
CA LYS A 66 5.71 1.19 -14.45
C LYS A 66 6.47 1.07 -13.14
N ILE A 67 5.78 0.64 -12.08
CA ILE A 67 6.34 0.48 -10.74
C ILE A 67 7.25 -0.77 -10.71
N PRO A 68 8.49 -0.69 -10.20
CA PRO A 68 9.34 -1.85 -10.00
C PRO A 68 8.74 -2.84 -9.01
N LYS A 69 8.91 -4.15 -9.25
CA LYS A 69 8.40 -5.23 -8.38
C LYS A 69 8.79 -5.06 -6.90
N GLY A 70 10.02 -4.62 -6.62
CA GLY A 70 10.48 -4.40 -5.24
C GLY A 70 9.79 -3.24 -4.51
N ILE A 71 9.17 -2.29 -5.23
CA ILE A 71 8.35 -1.23 -4.63
C ILE A 71 6.93 -1.76 -4.39
N LEU A 72 6.38 -2.54 -5.33
CA LEU A 72 5.07 -3.20 -5.14
C LEU A 72 5.09 -4.10 -3.91
N GLN A 73 6.14 -4.91 -3.76
CA GLN A 73 6.32 -5.76 -2.58
C GLN A 73 6.37 -4.95 -1.28
N GLN A 74 7.12 -3.84 -1.23
CA GLN A 74 7.15 -2.96 -0.06
C GLN A 74 5.78 -2.35 0.25
N LEU A 75 5.01 -1.97 -0.78
CA LEU A 75 3.65 -1.49 -0.58
C LEU A 75 2.78 -2.60 0.01
N GLU A 76 2.81 -3.82 -0.54
CA GLU A 76 2.08 -4.97 0.03
C GLU A 76 2.46 -5.25 1.48
N GLU A 77 3.75 -5.14 1.81
CA GLU A 77 4.20 -5.35 3.19
C GLU A 77 3.59 -4.33 4.16
N ILE A 78 3.54 -3.06 3.77
CA ILE A 78 2.93 -1.99 4.56
C ILE A 78 1.43 -2.25 4.76
N ARG A 79 0.74 -2.72 3.72
CA ARG A 79 -0.70 -3.05 3.76
C ARG A 79 -0.99 -4.19 4.72
N CYS A 80 -0.24 -5.28 4.59
CA CYS A 80 -0.34 -6.44 5.46
C CYS A 80 -0.09 -6.03 6.92
N ARG A 81 0.99 -5.26 7.17
CA ARG A 81 1.29 -4.75 8.50
C ARG A 81 0.18 -3.89 9.07
N PHE A 82 -0.44 -3.00 8.28
CA PHE A 82 -1.57 -2.18 8.74
C PHE A 82 -2.78 -3.03 9.13
N LEU A 83 -3.17 -3.99 8.29
CA LEU A 83 -4.30 -4.90 8.55
C LEU A 83 -4.12 -5.70 9.84
N TRP A 84 -2.88 -6.02 10.20
CA TRP A 84 -2.54 -6.78 11.41
C TRP A 84 -2.08 -5.93 12.60
N SER A 85 -1.91 -4.61 12.44
CA SER A 85 -1.43 -3.69 13.48
C SER A 85 -2.45 -3.35 14.61
N GLY A 86 -3.30 -4.31 14.98
CA GLY A 86 -4.48 -4.09 15.81
C GLY A 86 -4.18 -3.89 17.31
N PRO A 87 -5.21 -3.56 18.11
CA PRO A 87 -5.06 -3.54 19.57
C PRO A 87 -4.56 -4.88 20.10
N ILE A 88 -4.00 -4.90 21.32
CA ILE A 88 -3.34 -6.06 21.96
C ILE A 88 -4.17 -7.38 21.92
N SER A 89 -5.49 -7.29 21.79
CA SER A 89 -6.41 -8.43 21.64
C SER A 89 -6.40 -9.09 20.24
N ASP A 90 -5.85 -8.43 19.23
CA ASP A 90 -5.77 -8.90 17.83
C ASP A 90 -4.29 -9.10 17.43
N LYS A 91 -3.49 -9.69 18.33
CA LYS A 91 -2.12 -10.14 18.05
C LYS A 91 -2.14 -11.37 17.15
N ARG A 92 -2.62 -11.23 15.92
CA ARG A 92 -2.34 -12.21 14.86
C ARG A 92 -0.95 -11.90 14.30
N LYS A 93 -0.09 -12.92 14.23
CA LYS A 93 1.22 -12.78 13.59
C LYS A 93 0.99 -12.31 12.14
N VAL A 94 1.79 -11.34 11.72
CA VAL A 94 1.87 -10.92 10.31
C VAL A 94 2.40 -12.12 9.54
N ASP A 95 1.52 -12.82 8.83
CA ASP A 95 1.90 -13.91 7.96
C ASP A 95 1.88 -13.42 6.51
N MET A 96 3.04 -13.02 6.00
CA MET A 96 3.22 -12.56 4.62
C MET A 96 3.05 -13.70 3.62
N ASP A 97 3.36 -14.93 4.02
CA ASP A 97 3.35 -16.09 3.12
C ASP A 97 1.93 -16.44 2.65
N ASN A 98 0.91 -16.03 3.43
CA ASN A 98 -0.49 -16.23 3.09
C ASN A 98 -1.19 -14.97 2.56
N TRP A 99 -0.45 -13.89 2.31
CA TRP A 99 -1.02 -12.62 1.84
C TRP A 99 -1.68 -12.74 0.46
N ASP A 100 -1.04 -13.45 -0.47
CA ASP A 100 -1.57 -13.72 -1.81
C ASP A 100 -2.93 -14.46 -1.73
N THR A 101 -2.99 -15.49 -0.88
CA THR A 101 -4.22 -16.24 -0.59
C THR A 101 -5.32 -15.33 -0.03
N MET A 102 -4.96 -14.34 0.80
CA MET A 102 -5.89 -13.38 1.38
C MET A 102 -6.34 -12.31 0.38
N CYS A 103 -5.55 -11.99 -0.64
CA CYS A 103 -5.97 -11.06 -1.70
C CYS A 103 -6.99 -11.68 -2.67
N ASN A 104 -7.18 -13.00 -2.64
CA ASN A 104 -8.20 -13.66 -3.45
C ASN A 104 -9.62 -13.10 -3.21
N SER A 105 -10.50 -13.38 -4.18
CA SER A 105 -11.90 -12.98 -4.11
C SER A 105 -12.57 -13.50 -2.84
N LYS A 106 -13.57 -12.77 -2.34
CA LYS A 106 -14.40 -13.23 -1.21
C LYS A 106 -15.09 -14.58 -1.50
N ARG A 107 -15.38 -14.88 -2.76
CA ARG A 107 -15.95 -16.19 -3.18
C ARG A 107 -14.95 -17.33 -3.01
N SER A 108 -13.66 -17.03 -3.08
CA SER A 108 -12.56 -17.99 -2.92
C SER A 108 -12.04 -18.07 -1.48
N GLY A 109 -12.74 -17.46 -0.51
CA GLY A 109 -12.32 -17.44 0.90
C GLY A 109 -11.29 -16.36 1.26
N GLY A 110 -10.95 -15.46 0.32
CA GLY A 110 -10.08 -14.33 0.57
C GLY A 110 -10.82 -13.08 1.07
N LEU A 111 -10.07 -12.00 1.27
CA LEU A 111 -10.57 -10.69 1.73
C LEU A 111 -11.03 -9.79 0.57
N GLY A 112 -10.72 -10.16 -0.69
CA GLY A 112 -10.99 -9.36 -1.88
C GLY A 112 -10.18 -8.07 -1.92
N VAL A 113 -8.93 -8.11 -1.46
CA VAL A 113 -7.98 -6.99 -1.54
C VAL A 113 -7.24 -7.09 -2.87
N LEU A 114 -7.03 -5.95 -3.55
CA LEU A 114 -6.27 -5.92 -4.80
C LEU A 114 -4.80 -6.27 -4.55
N ASN A 115 -4.33 -7.36 -5.17
CA ASN A 115 -2.93 -7.75 -5.23
C ASN A 115 -2.20 -6.88 -6.27
N LEU A 116 -1.10 -6.21 -5.89
CA LEU A 116 -0.35 -5.25 -6.72
C LEU A 116 0.75 -5.87 -7.59
#